data_AF-A0A1S6IW70-F1
#
_entry.id   AF-A0A1S6IW70-F1
#
_cell.length_a   1.000
_cell.length_b   1.000
_cell.length_c   1.000
_cell.angle_alpha   90.00
_cell.angle_beta   90.00
_cell.angle_gamma   90.00
#
_symmetry.space_group_name_H-M   'P 1'
#
loop_
_entity.id
_entity.type
_entity.pdbx_description
1 polymer ?
#
loop_
_entity_poly.entity_id
_entity_poly.type
_entity_poly.pdbx_seq_one_letter_code
_entity_poly.pdbx_strand_id
1 'polypeptide(L)'
;MKDIADKLTRWIKEEVEKAGAKGAVVGLSGGIDSACVAALCKRAFPDSVLGVILPCYSNPQDAIHGRLVAETFSIPYEEIVLDEPFDWFVHRFTGQDYDVTSCELTIANIKPRLRMITLYYFAAKHNYLVVGTENKAERVVGHYTKYGDGGVDIKPLANLLKFQVKELAKELGVPQCIIDKAPSAGLWFGHCDEQEMGFTYKDLDRYIMNGDVPEPVKKAIQDLERKRAHKRHMPPIPPEF
;
A
#
# COMPACT_ATOMS: atom_id res chain seq x y z
N MET A 1 -7.20 -4.30 21.28
CA MET A 1 -6.61 -4.53 19.94
C MET A 1 -6.91 -5.94 19.43
N LYS A 2 -6.85 -7.02 20.24
CA LYS A 2 -7.26 -8.40 19.84
C LYS A 2 -8.56 -8.47 19.06
N ASP A 3 -9.53 -7.71 19.52
CA ASP A 3 -10.83 -7.56 18.87
C ASP A 3 -10.75 -6.97 17.44
N ILE A 4 -9.83 -6.05 17.15
CA ILE A 4 -9.65 -5.43 15.82
C ILE A 4 -9.05 -6.42 14.82
N ALA A 5 -8.00 -7.17 15.19
CA ALA A 5 -7.40 -8.15 14.27
C ALA A 5 -8.41 -9.22 13.87
N ASP A 6 -9.20 -9.72 14.82
CA ASP A 6 -10.23 -10.73 14.56
C ASP A 6 -11.38 -10.15 13.71
N LYS A 7 -11.82 -8.92 13.99
CA LYS A 7 -12.83 -8.21 13.19
C LYS A 7 -12.37 -7.98 11.75
N LEU A 8 -11.14 -7.51 11.55
CA LEU A 8 -10.60 -7.29 10.22
C LEU A 8 -10.39 -8.59 9.45
N THR A 9 -9.91 -9.64 10.12
CA THR A 9 -9.78 -10.99 9.53
C THR A 9 -11.13 -11.50 9.05
N ARG A 10 -12.17 -11.39 9.89
CA ARG A 10 -13.53 -11.78 9.52
C ARG A 10 -14.06 -10.95 8.35
N TRP A 11 -13.88 -9.64 8.38
CA TRP A 11 -14.31 -8.75 7.32
C TRP A 11 -13.64 -9.08 5.98
N ILE A 12 -12.33 -9.35 5.96
CA ILE A 12 -11.62 -9.80 4.75
C ILE A 12 -12.24 -11.09 4.20
N LYS A 13 -12.51 -12.06 5.07
CA LYS A 13 -13.12 -13.33 4.68
C LYS A 13 -14.50 -13.11 4.04
N GLU A 14 -15.35 -12.33 4.69
CA GLU A 14 -16.70 -12.01 4.22
C GLU A 14 -16.69 -11.31 2.85
N GLU A 15 -15.83 -10.30 2.64
CA GLU A 15 -15.78 -9.58 1.36
C GLU A 15 -15.25 -10.46 0.22
N VAL A 16 -14.24 -11.30 0.46
CA VAL A 16 -13.70 -12.23 -0.53
C VAL A 16 -14.75 -13.29 -0.91
N GLU A 17 -15.43 -13.89 0.08
CA GLU A 17 -16.48 -14.89 -0.17
C GLU A 17 -17.69 -14.28 -0.89
N LYS A 18 -18.10 -13.07 -0.51
CA LYS A 18 -19.19 -12.32 -1.15
C LYS A 18 -18.91 -12.03 -2.63
N ALA A 19 -17.65 -11.79 -2.99
CA ALA A 19 -17.24 -11.62 -4.38
C ALA A 19 -17.17 -12.92 -5.18
N GLY A 20 -17.36 -14.09 -4.54
CA GLY A 20 -17.17 -15.40 -5.18
C GLY A 20 -15.70 -15.73 -5.45
N ALA A 21 -14.77 -15.00 -4.83
CA ALA A 21 -13.34 -15.24 -4.94
C ALA A 21 -12.90 -16.36 -3.96
N LYS A 22 -11.76 -16.98 -4.26
CA LYS A 22 -11.22 -18.14 -3.52
C LYS A 22 -10.15 -17.77 -2.50
N GLY A 23 -9.70 -16.52 -2.47
CA GLY A 23 -8.54 -16.11 -1.69
C GLY A 23 -8.09 -14.67 -1.97
N ALA A 24 -6.87 -14.37 -1.56
CA ALA A 24 -6.30 -13.02 -1.59
C ALA A 24 -4.89 -12.98 -2.20
N VAL A 25 -4.61 -11.93 -2.96
CA VAL A 25 -3.26 -11.55 -3.40
C VAL A 25 -2.85 -10.25 -2.71
N VAL A 26 -1.63 -10.21 -2.16
CA VAL A 26 -1.09 -9.05 -1.44
C VAL A 26 0.31 -8.72 -1.93
N GLY A 27 0.55 -7.44 -2.24
CA GLY A 27 1.90 -6.95 -2.51
C GLY A 27 2.72 -6.86 -1.21
N LEU A 28 3.89 -7.50 -1.17
CA LEU A 28 4.79 -7.50 -0.01
C LEU A 28 5.93 -6.49 -0.25
N SER A 29 5.76 -5.26 0.24
CA SER A 29 6.73 -4.17 0.03
C SER A 29 7.85 -4.10 1.07
N GLY A 30 7.80 -4.95 2.10
CA GLY A 30 8.70 -4.85 3.25
C GLY A 30 8.38 -3.68 4.20
N GLY A 31 7.20 -3.07 4.03
CA GLY A 31 6.63 -2.06 4.93
C GLY A 31 5.56 -2.62 5.86
N ILE A 32 5.30 -1.90 6.95
CA ILE A 32 4.40 -2.34 8.02
C ILE A 32 2.95 -2.58 7.56
N ASP A 33 2.43 -1.75 6.65
CA ASP A 33 1.04 -1.86 6.20
C ASP A 33 0.82 -3.17 5.42
N SER A 34 1.71 -3.47 4.47
CA SER A 34 1.70 -4.75 3.74
C SER A 34 1.88 -5.96 4.64
N ALA A 35 2.72 -5.86 5.69
CA ALA A 35 2.95 -6.95 6.63
C ALA A 35 1.68 -7.26 7.46
N CYS A 36 0.98 -6.22 7.93
CA CYS A 36 -0.30 -6.37 8.62
C CYS A 36 -1.36 -7.00 7.72
N VAL A 37 -1.49 -6.52 6.48
CA VAL A 37 -2.47 -7.08 5.52
C VAL A 37 -2.15 -8.54 5.21
N ALA A 38 -0.89 -8.87 4.94
CA ALA A 38 -0.47 -10.24 4.66
C ALA A 38 -0.83 -11.20 5.81
N ALA A 39 -0.54 -10.81 7.05
CA ALA A 39 -0.89 -11.59 8.23
C ALA A 39 -2.40 -11.75 8.41
N LEU A 40 -3.19 -10.70 8.21
CA LEU A 40 -4.66 -10.77 8.25
C LEU A 40 -5.22 -11.67 7.15
N CYS A 41 -4.73 -11.55 5.92
CA CYS A 41 -5.13 -12.41 4.79
C CYS A 41 -4.79 -13.87 5.06
N LYS A 42 -3.61 -14.18 5.61
CA LYS A 42 -3.24 -15.55 6.00
C LYS A 42 -4.14 -16.12 7.08
N ARG A 43 -4.55 -15.32 8.07
CA ARG A 43 -5.54 -15.75 9.09
C ARG A 43 -6.91 -16.01 8.48
N ALA A 44 -7.35 -15.20 7.52
CA ALA A 44 -8.64 -15.33 6.86
C ALA A 44 -8.67 -16.54 5.89
N PHE A 45 -7.57 -16.75 5.17
CA PHE A 45 -7.41 -17.78 4.14
C PHE A 45 -6.07 -18.51 4.32
N PRO A 46 -6.00 -19.51 5.24
CA PRO A 46 -4.75 -20.22 5.53
C PRO A 46 -4.08 -20.85 4.31
N ASP A 47 -4.87 -21.34 3.36
CA ASP A 47 -4.38 -22.08 2.19
C ASP A 47 -4.53 -21.31 0.86
N SER A 48 -5.15 -20.13 0.89
CA SER A 48 -5.51 -19.36 -0.31
C SER A 48 -5.07 -17.90 -0.23
N VAL A 49 -3.80 -17.70 0.09
CA VAL A 49 -3.15 -16.39 0.08
C VAL A 49 -1.85 -16.46 -0.72
N LEU A 50 -1.61 -15.44 -1.54
CA LEU A 50 -0.37 -15.28 -2.29
C LEU A 50 0.25 -13.91 -1.99
N GLY A 51 1.48 -13.92 -1.50
CA GLY A 51 2.33 -12.74 -1.44
C GLY A 51 3.03 -12.50 -2.78
N VAL A 52 3.20 -11.25 -3.19
CA VAL A 52 4.00 -10.92 -4.38
C VAL A 52 4.97 -9.80 -4.06
N ILE A 53 6.26 -10.07 -4.23
CA ILE A 53 7.36 -9.11 -4.00
C ILE A 53 7.72 -8.51 -5.36
N LEU A 54 7.66 -7.17 -5.46
CA LEU A 54 7.68 -6.48 -6.75
C LEU A 54 8.73 -5.35 -6.78
N PRO A 55 10.04 -5.69 -6.71
CA PRO A 55 11.09 -4.70 -6.78
C PRO A 55 11.10 -4.03 -8.17
N CYS A 56 11.35 -2.72 -8.16
CA CYS A 56 11.46 -1.91 -9.37
C CYS A 56 12.39 -0.73 -9.07
N TYR A 57 13.69 -0.90 -9.31
CA TYR A 57 14.74 0.03 -8.86
C TYR A 57 14.52 0.47 -7.39
N SER A 58 14.19 -0.50 -6.54
CA SER A 58 13.79 -0.30 -5.14
C SER A 58 14.97 -0.59 -4.21
N ASN A 59 14.86 -0.22 -2.94
CA ASN A 59 15.89 -0.59 -1.97
C ASN A 59 15.91 -2.12 -1.82
N PRO A 60 17.07 -2.81 -1.99
CA PRO A 60 17.16 -4.26 -1.84
C PRO A 60 16.65 -4.78 -0.48
N GLN A 61 16.75 -3.96 0.57
CA GLN A 61 16.23 -4.30 1.89
C GLN A 61 14.71 -4.50 1.91
N ASP A 62 13.97 -3.83 1.00
CA ASP A 62 12.52 -3.97 0.89
C ASP A 62 12.12 -5.39 0.48
N ALA A 63 12.83 -5.98 -0.50
CA ALA A 63 12.62 -7.36 -0.92
C ALA A 63 12.99 -8.36 0.18
N ILE A 64 14.10 -8.11 0.90
CA ILE A 64 14.51 -8.93 2.06
C ILE A 64 13.41 -8.93 3.13
N HIS A 65 12.88 -7.75 3.47
CA HIS A 65 11.78 -7.65 4.43
C HIS A 65 10.48 -8.26 3.90
N GLY A 66 10.19 -8.16 2.60
CA GLY A 66 9.05 -8.83 1.97
C GLY A 66 9.13 -10.35 2.15
N ARG A 67 10.29 -10.96 1.87
CA ARG A 67 10.55 -12.38 2.11
C ARG A 67 10.42 -12.75 3.58
N LEU A 68 10.99 -11.93 4.47
CA LEU A 68 10.89 -12.13 5.91
C LEU A 68 9.42 -12.17 6.39
N VAL A 69 8.55 -11.29 5.88
CA VAL A 69 7.10 -11.31 6.18
C VAL A 69 6.47 -12.61 5.69
N ALA A 70 6.75 -12.98 4.43
CA ALA A 70 6.19 -14.19 3.84
C ALA A 70 6.57 -15.44 4.64
N GLU A 71 7.84 -15.56 5.00
CA GLU A 71 8.38 -16.66 5.81
C GLU A 71 7.79 -16.67 7.22
N THR A 72 7.76 -15.52 7.90
CA THR A 72 7.21 -15.37 9.26
C THR A 72 5.77 -15.88 9.35
N PHE A 73 4.95 -15.60 8.33
CA PHE A 73 3.55 -16.00 8.30
C PHE A 73 3.27 -17.25 7.47
N SER A 74 4.31 -17.91 6.93
CA SER A 74 4.17 -19.08 6.06
C SER A 74 3.21 -18.83 4.88
N ILE A 75 3.38 -17.69 4.23
CA ILE A 75 2.64 -17.26 3.04
C ILE A 75 3.44 -17.66 1.80
N PRO A 76 2.89 -18.45 0.87
CA PRO A 76 3.48 -18.66 -0.45
C PRO A 76 3.71 -17.31 -1.15
N TYR A 77 4.85 -17.14 -1.81
CA TYR A 77 5.15 -15.89 -2.49
C TYR A 77 5.87 -16.08 -3.82
N GLU A 78 5.66 -15.10 -4.70
CA GLU A 78 6.39 -14.92 -5.95
C GLU A 78 7.21 -13.62 -5.88
N GLU A 79 8.36 -13.59 -6.54
CA GLU A 79 9.18 -12.38 -6.67
C GLU A 79 9.38 -12.05 -8.15
N ILE A 80 8.91 -10.87 -8.56
CA ILE A 80 8.97 -10.43 -9.96
C ILE A 80 9.64 -9.07 -10.02
N VAL A 81 10.84 -9.04 -10.59
CA VAL A 81 11.57 -7.81 -10.88
C VAL A 81 10.89 -7.08 -12.04
N LEU A 82 10.56 -5.81 -11.84
CA LEU A 82 9.83 -4.98 -12.81
C LEU A 82 10.72 -3.94 -13.51
N ASP A 83 12.05 -4.07 -13.39
CA ASP A 83 13.01 -3.09 -13.93
C ASP A 83 12.89 -2.98 -15.47
N GLU A 84 12.96 -4.10 -16.19
CA GLU A 84 12.86 -4.12 -17.65
C GLU A 84 11.56 -3.50 -18.21
N PRO A 85 10.34 -3.91 -17.76
CA PRO A 85 9.12 -3.27 -18.26
C PRO A 85 9.06 -1.79 -17.86
N PHE A 86 9.59 -1.40 -16.70
CA PHE A 86 9.66 -0.01 -16.30
C PHE A 86 10.56 0.82 -17.22
N ASP A 87 11.78 0.34 -17.51
CA ASP A 87 12.72 1.00 -18.43
C ASP A 87 12.12 1.18 -19.81
N TRP A 88 11.41 0.16 -20.31
CA TRP A 88 10.70 0.25 -21.57
C TRP A 88 9.70 1.41 -21.60
N PHE A 89 8.89 1.57 -20.54
CA PHE A 89 7.93 2.68 -20.45
C PHE A 89 8.64 4.03 -20.32
N VAL A 90 9.70 4.13 -19.52
CA VAL A 90 10.47 5.37 -19.37
C VAL A 90 11.02 5.80 -20.73
N HIS A 91 11.78 4.93 -21.39
CA HIS A 91 12.35 5.21 -22.71
C HIS A 91 11.26 5.56 -23.73
N ARG A 92 10.14 4.85 -23.72
CA ARG A 92 9.05 5.10 -24.67
C ARG A 92 8.41 6.48 -24.50
N PHE A 93 8.31 6.98 -23.26
CA PHE A 93 7.66 8.26 -22.97
C PHE A 93 8.61 9.45 -23.04
N THR A 94 9.89 9.28 -22.69
CA THR A 94 10.87 10.37 -22.60
C THR A 94 11.87 10.39 -23.75
N GLY A 95 12.07 9.27 -24.44
CA GLY A 95 13.17 9.06 -25.39
C GLY A 95 14.54 8.88 -24.73
N GLN A 96 14.58 8.65 -23.40
CA GLN A 96 15.79 8.52 -22.60
C GLN A 96 15.70 7.31 -21.68
N ASP A 97 16.85 6.69 -21.40
CA ASP A 97 16.93 5.60 -20.43
C ASP A 97 16.70 6.13 -19.00
N TYR A 98 16.29 5.24 -18.09
CA TYR A 98 15.98 5.63 -16.72
C TYR A 98 17.21 6.10 -15.95
N ASP A 99 17.14 7.33 -15.44
CA ASP A 99 18.08 7.84 -14.46
C ASP A 99 17.63 7.44 -13.04
N VAL A 100 18.39 6.56 -12.40
CA VAL A 100 18.14 6.07 -11.04
C VAL A 100 18.17 7.16 -9.97
N THR A 101 18.73 8.34 -10.28
CA THR A 101 18.74 9.51 -9.39
C THR A 101 17.51 10.40 -9.56
N SER A 102 16.67 10.11 -10.55
CA SER A 102 15.44 10.87 -10.81
C SER A 102 14.43 10.70 -9.68
N CYS A 103 13.95 11.84 -9.17
CA CYS A 103 12.84 11.94 -8.23
C CYS A 103 11.56 12.42 -8.93
N GLU A 104 11.47 12.32 -10.26
CA GLU A 104 10.32 12.81 -11.02
C GLU A 104 9.08 11.94 -10.76
N LEU A 105 8.05 12.53 -10.15
CA LEU A 105 6.83 11.82 -9.76
C LEU A 105 6.09 11.18 -10.95
N THR A 106 6.12 11.79 -12.14
CA THR A 106 5.46 11.25 -13.35
C THR A 106 6.03 9.88 -13.72
N ILE A 107 7.35 9.75 -13.70
CA ILE A 107 8.12 8.53 -13.94
C ILE A 107 7.95 7.56 -12.78
N ALA A 108 8.11 8.04 -11.54
CA ALA A 108 8.00 7.20 -10.35
C ALA A 108 6.63 6.50 -10.22
N ASN A 109 5.55 7.18 -10.63
CA ASN A 109 4.19 6.63 -10.62
C ASN A 109 3.96 5.48 -11.63
N ILE A 110 4.88 5.20 -12.55
CA ILE A 110 4.82 4.01 -13.41
C ILE A 110 4.99 2.74 -12.55
N LYS A 111 5.92 2.76 -11.58
CA LYS A 111 6.25 1.60 -10.73
C LYS A 111 5.01 1.02 -10.01
N PRO A 112 4.25 1.77 -9.19
CA PRO A 112 3.07 1.24 -8.51
C PRO A 112 1.95 0.80 -9.48
N ARG A 113 1.88 1.33 -10.70
CA ARG A 113 0.94 0.86 -11.73
C ARG A 113 1.36 -0.47 -12.33
N LEU A 114 2.66 -0.67 -12.57
CA LEU A 114 3.18 -1.99 -12.96
C LEU A 114 2.93 -3.01 -11.86
N ARG A 115 3.18 -2.64 -10.60
CA ARG A 115 2.86 -3.50 -9.44
C ARG A 115 1.38 -3.88 -9.42
N MET A 116 0.48 -2.91 -9.61
CA MET A 116 -0.97 -3.16 -9.70
C MET A 116 -1.30 -4.17 -10.81
N ILE A 117 -0.76 -3.97 -12.03
CA ILE A 117 -0.98 -4.89 -13.15
C ILE A 117 -0.53 -6.32 -12.79
N THR A 118 0.64 -6.47 -12.17
CA THR A 118 1.17 -7.79 -11.76
C THR A 118 0.29 -8.45 -10.69
N LEU A 119 -0.18 -7.69 -9.70
CA LEU A 119 -1.08 -8.20 -8.66
C LEU A 119 -2.40 -8.70 -9.27
N TYR A 120 -3.00 -7.92 -10.18
CA TYR A 120 -4.24 -8.32 -10.86
C TYR A 120 -4.06 -9.52 -11.80
N TYR A 121 -2.88 -9.69 -12.41
CA TYR A 121 -2.56 -10.91 -13.17
C TYR A 121 -2.68 -12.17 -12.28
N PHE A 122 -2.05 -12.16 -11.10
CA PHE A 122 -2.16 -13.28 -10.17
C PHE A 122 -3.56 -13.44 -9.60
N ALA A 123 -4.22 -12.33 -9.27
CA ALA A 123 -5.59 -12.37 -8.76
C ALA A 123 -6.54 -13.06 -9.76
N ALA A 124 -6.48 -12.69 -11.05
CA ALA A 124 -7.25 -13.34 -12.10
C ALA A 124 -6.89 -14.82 -12.28
N LYS A 125 -5.59 -15.15 -12.28
CA LYS A 125 -5.09 -16.53 -12.43
C LYS A 125 -5.63 -17.47 -11.34
N HIS A 126 -5.78 -16.99 -10.11
CA HIS A 126 -6.19 -17.79 -8.96
C HIS A 126 -7.66 -17.60 -8.54
N ASN A 127 -8.40 -16.71 -9.21
CA ASN A 127 -9.71 -16.22 -8.77
C ASN A 127 -9.66 -15.64 -7.35
N TYR A 128 -8.67 -14.79 -7.08
CA TYR A 128 -8.46 -14.11 -5.79
C TYR A 128 -8.81 -12.62 -5.92
N LEU A 129 -8.94 -11.93 -4.79
CA LEU A 129 -9.01 -10.46 -4.76
C LEU A 129 -7.65 -9.84 -4.45
N VAL A 130 -7.36 -8.67 -5.03
CA VAL A 130 -6.21 -7.84 -4.66
C VAL A 130 -6.55 -7.04 -3.41
N VAL A 131 -5.78 -7.24 -2.34
CA VAL A 131 -6.00 -6.58 -1.04
C VAL A 131 -5.03 -5.41 -0.88
N GLY A 132 -5.57 -4.21 -0.72
CA GLY A 132 -4.79 -2.99 -0.56
C GLY A 132 -4.37 -2.71 0.87
N THR A 133 -3.31 -1.92 0.99
CA THR A 133 -2.64 -1.62 2.26
C THR A 133 -2.88 -0.20 2.77
N GLU A 134 -3.62 0.61 2.00
CA GLU A 134 -3.91 2.01 2.33
C GLU A 134 -4.59 2.13 3.70
N ASN A 135 -3.96 2.88 4.61
CA ASN A 135 -4.52 3.19 5.92
C ASN A 135 -5.27 4.54 5.93
N LYS A 136 -5.95 4.87 7.03
CA LYS A 136 -6.75 6.10 7.15
C LYS A 136 -5.90 7.36 6.96
N ALA A 137 -4.67 7.36 7.46
CA ALA A 137 -3.76 8.50 7.34
C ALA A 137 -3.45 8.77 5.87
N GLU A 138 -2.95 7.77 5.14
CA GLU A 138 -2.67 7.87 3.68
C GLU A 138 -3.91 8.28 2.88
N ARG A 139 -5.07 7.72 3.22
CA ARG A 139 -6.34 7.99 2.55
C ARG A 139 -6.74 9.46 2.62
N VAL A 140 -6.67 10.06 3.81
CA VAL A 140 -7.05 11.45 4.06
C VAL A 140 -6.26 12.37 3.14
N VAL A 141 -4.95 12.24 3.09
CA VAL A 141 -4.08 13.10 2.26
C VAL A 141 -3.89 12.57 0.83
N GLY A 142 -4.53 11.47 0.44
CA GLY A 142 -4.41 10.87 -0.89
C GLY A 142 -2.97 10.46 -1.26
N HIS A 143 -2.21 9.98 -0.27
CA HIS A 143 -0.81 9.55 -0.41
C HIS A 143 -0.70 8.12 -0.96
N TYR A 144 -1.08 7.99 -2.23
CA TYR A 144 -1.00 6.77 -3.02
C TYR A 144 -1.10 7.11 -4.50
N THR A 145 -0.72 6.19 -5.37
CA THR A 145 -0.87 6.35 -6.82
C THR A 145 -2.28 5.95 -7.24
N LYS A 146 -3.00 6.88 -7.89
CA LYS A 146 -4.32 6.56 -8.46
C LYS A 146 -4.15 5.49 -9.54
N TYR A 147 -4.90 4.40 -9.42
CA TYR A 147 -4.78 3.20 -10.26
C TYR A 147 -3.39 2.54 -10.22
N GLY A 148 -2.63 2.77 -9.15
CA GLY A 148 -1.46 1.98 -8.77
C GLY A 148 -1.78 1.19 -7.52
N ASP A 149 -1.07 1.46 -6.42
CA ASP A 149 -1.33 0.91 -5.09
C ASP A 149 -2.73 1.24 -4.54
N GLY A 150 -3.35 2.33 -5.00
CA GLY A 150 -4.75 2.64 -4.68
C GLY A 150 -5.80 1.85 -5.48
N GLY A 151 -5.40 1.15 -6.55
CA GLY A 151 -6.26 0.32 -7.41
C GLY A 151 -6.28 -1.12 -6.91
N VAL A 152 -7.27 -1.44 -6.10
CA VAL A 152 -7.41 -2.72 -5.36
C VAL A 152 -8.89 -3.01 -5.16
N ASP A 153 -9.21 -4.25 -4.76
CA ASP A 153 -10.60 -4.68 -4.59
C ASP A 153 -11.13 -4.38 -3.18
N ILE A 154 -10.30 -4.54 -2.14
CA ILE A 154 -10.66 -4.27 -0.74
C ILE A 154 -9.52 -3.59 0.03
N LYS A 155 -9.85 -2.81 1.08
CA LYS A 155 -8.89 -2.00 1.86
C LYS A 155 -9.10 -2.17 3.38
N PRO A 156 -8.63 -3.27 4.00
CA PRO A 156 -8.89 -3.57 5.41
C PRO A 156 -8.34 -2.52 6.40
N LEU A 157 -7.26 -1.80 6.04
CA LEU A 157 -6.64 -0.81 6.93
C LEU A 157 -7.21 0.60 6.77
N ALA A 158 -8.13 0.85 5.83
CA ALA A 158 -8.55 2.20 5.41
C ALA A 158 -9.22 3.06 6.50
N ASN A 159 -9.55 2.45 7.64
CA ASN A 159 -10.13 3.12 8.81
C ASN A 159 -9.17 3.19 10.01
N LEU A 160 -7.95 2.66 9.90
CA LEU A 160 -6.94 2.70 10.97
C LEU A 160 -5.95 3.84 10.77
N LEU A 161 -5.67 4.55 11.85
CA LEU A 161 -4.59 5.53 11.95
C LEU A 161 -3.22 4.84 11.97
N LYS A 162 -2.14 5.58 11.67
CA LYS A 162 -0.81 4.96 11.53
C LYS A 162 -0.33 4.34 12.84
N PHE A 163 -0.61 4.98 13.98
CA PHE A 163 -0.30 4.38 15.29
C PHE A 163 -1.09 3.08 15.54
N GLN A 164 -2.34 2.99 15.10
CA GLN A 164 -3.16 1.78 15.24
C GLN A 164 -2.63 0.65 14.35
N VAL A 165 -2.12 0.97 13.16
CA VAL A 165 -1.42 -0.02 12.31
C VAL A 165 -0.16 -0.55 13.02
N LYS A 166 0.60 0.31 13.71
CA LYS A 166 1.77 -0.11 14.51
C LYS A 166 1.39 -1.02 15.68
N GLU A 167 0.31 -0.70 16.39
CA GLU A 167 -0.20 -1.55 17.47
C GLU A 167 -0.71 -2.90 16.93
N LEU A 168 -1.40 -2.89 15.78
CA LEU A 168 -1.87 -4.09 15.11
C LEU A 168 -0.70 -4.97 14.66
N ALA A 169 0.36 -4.37 14.11
CA ALA A 169 1.56 -5.11 13.70
C ALA A 169 2.19 -5.90 14.84
N LYS A 170 2.32 -5.27 16.02
CA LYS A 170 2.84 -5.91 17.24
C LYS A 170 1.98 -7.11 17.64
N GLU A 171 0.66 -6.95 17.59
CA GLU A 171 -0.27 -8.02 17.93
C GLU A 171 -0.28 -9.16 16.92
N LEU A 172 -0.14 -8.86 15.63
CA LEU A 172 -0.09 -9.85 14.57
C LEU A 172 1.21 -10.65 14.57
N GLY A 173 2.24 -10.18 15.29
CA GLY A 173 3.57 -10.81 15.34
C GLY A 173 4.47 -10.38 14.17
N VAL A 174 4.26 -9.19 13.60
CA VAL A 174 5.13 -8.64 12.57
C VAL A 174 6.54 -8.44 13.15
N PRO A 175 7.62 -8.82 12.43
CA PRO A 175 8.99 -8.66 12.90
C PRO A 175 9.31 -7.21 13.32
N GLN A 176 9.99 -7.06 14.45
CA GLN A 176 10.28 -5.76 15.06
C GLN A 176 11.06 -4.82 14.12
N CYS A 177 12.00 -5.36 13.33
CA CYS A 177 12.76 -4.60 12.34
C CYS A 177 11.89 -3.95 11.25
N ILE A 178 10.70 -4.49 10.98
CA ILE A 178 9.72 -3.92 10.04
C ILE A 178 8.84 -2.87 10.73
N ILE A 179 8.51 -3.08 12.01
CA ILE A 179 7.74 -2.12 12.82
C ILE A 179 8.52 -0.81 13.04
N ASP A 180 9.84 -0.92 13.26
CA ASP A 180 10.71 0.22 13.54
C ASP A 180 11.17 0.97 12.28
N LYS A 181 10.99 0.37 11.10
CA LYS A 181 11.36 0.98 9.83
C LYS A 181 10.53 2.24 9.57
N ALA A 182 11.19 3.30 9.10
CA ALA A 182 10.52 4.52 8.68
C ALA A 182 9.59 4.26 7.48
N PRO A 183 8.35 4.82 7.46
CA PRO A 183 7.46 4.72 6.32
C PRO A 183 8.07 5.32 5.05
N SER A 184 7.88 4.62 3.93
CA SER A 184 8.27 5.09 2.61
C SER A 184 7.45 4.38 1.53
N ALA A 185 6.99 5.13 0.52
CA ALA A 185 6.38 4.55 -0.67
C ALA A 185 7.38 3.84 -1.63
N GLY A 186 8.70 3.91 -1.36
CA GLY A 186 9.72 3.22 -2.15
C GLY A 186 9.75 3.60 -3.63
N LEU A 187 9.45 4.87 -3.95
CA LEU A 187 9.33 5.36 -5.32
C LEU A 187 10.70 5.62 -5.98
N TRP A 188 11.67 6.07 -5.20
CA TRP A 188 13.08 6.26 -5.58
C TRP A 188 13.98 6.02 -4.36
N PHE A 189 15.30 5.98 -4.58
CA PHE A 189 16.26 5.74 -3.50
C PHE A 189 16.25 6.87 -2.47
N GLY A 190 16.18 6.52 -1.18
CA GLY A 190 16.11 7.51 -0.09
C GLY A 190 14.75 8.19 0.08
N HIS A 191 13.70 7.74 -0.62
CA HIS A 191 12.36 8.31 -0.49
C HIS A 191 11.83 8.25 0.96
N CYS A 192 11.28 9.36 1.45
CA CYS A 192 10.68 9.48 2.78
C CYS A 192 9.34 10.22 2.72
N ASP A 193 8.27 9.55 3.14
CA ASP A 193 6.90 10.09 3.03
C ASP A 193 6.72 11.40 3.80
N GLU A 194 7.26 11.48 5.03
CA GLU A 194 7.11 12.66 5.89
C GLU A 194 7.85 13.88 5.32
N GLN A 195 8.96 13.66 4.61
CA GLN A 195 9.68 14.72 3.90
C GLN A 195 8.91 15.19 2.67
N GLU A 196 8.31 14.29 1.89
CA GLU A 196 7.47 14.64 0.74
C GLU A 196 6.24 15.45 1.18
N MET A 197 5.58 15.02 2.25
CA MET A 197 4.35 15.65 2.76
C MET A 197 4.60 16.96 3.52
N GLY A 198 5.78 17.12 4.14
CA GLY A 198 6.13 18.26 4.97
C GLY A 198 5.56 18.22 6.40
N PHE A 199 5.09 17.06 6.85
CA PHE A 199 4.59 16.80 8.21
C PHE A 199 4.70 15.31 8.54
N THR A 200 4.63 14.98 9.84
CA THR A 200 4.79 13.59 10.30
C THR A 200 3.47 12.82 10.27
N TYR A 201 3.55 11.49 10.26
CA TYR A 201 2.37 10.64 10.48
C TYR A 201 1.75 10.88 11.86
N LYS A 202 2.55 11.29 12.86
CA LYS A 202 2.04 11.66 14.19
C LYS A 202 1.19 12.94 14.12
N ASP A 203 1.58 13.91 13.28
CA ASP A 203 0.77 15.11 13.05
C ASP A 203 -0.52 14.74 12.33
N LEU A 204 -0.44 13.91 11.30
CA LEU A 204 -1.60 13.47 10.54
C LEU A 204 -2.59 12.69 11.41
N ASP A 205 -2.11 11.76 12.24
CA ASP A 205 -2.95 11.03 13.19
C ASP A 205 -3.65 11.97 14.18
N ARG A 206 -2.93 12.94 14.77
CA ARG A 206 -3.52 13.96 15.66
C ARG A 206 -4.59 14.79 14.95
N TYR A 207 -4.27 15.30 13.78
CA TYR A 207 -5.20 16.08 12.97
C TYR A 207 -6.50 15.29 12.70
N ILE A 208 -6.41 14.02 12.33
CA ILE A 208 -7.59 13.18 12.05
C ILE A 208 -8.40 12.90 13.32
N MET A 209 -7.76 12.78 14.48
CA MET A 209 -8.45 12.49 15.75
C MET A 209 -9.21 13.69 16.31
N ASN A 210 -8.60 14.88 16.31
CA ASN A 210 -9.15 16.04 17.01
C ASN A 210 -8.80 17.39 16.38
N GLY A 211 -8.08 17.41 15.24
CA GLY A 211 -7.65 18.63 14.58
C GLY A 211 -6.54 19.41 15.29
N ASP A 212 -5.91 18.82 16.32
CA ASP A 212 -4.89 19.46 17.17
C ASP A 212 -3.49 19.36 16.56
N VAL A 213 -3.21 20.25 15.60
CA VAL A 213 -1.90 20.43 14.97
C VAL A 213 -1.62 21.92 14.74
N PRO A 214 -0.35 22.34 14.62
CA PRO A 214 -0.01 23.71 14.25
C PRO A 214 -0.69 24.15 12.95
N GLU A 215 -1.11 25.42 12.88
CA GLU A 215 -1.84 25.96 11.73
C GLU A 215 -1.15 25.75 10.37
N PRO A 216 0.20 25.86 10.24
CA PRO A 216 0.88 25.56 8.97
C PRO A 216 0.69 24.09 8.53
N VAL A 217 0.73 23.15 9.47
CA VAL A 217 0.53 21.71 9.20
C VAL A 217 -0.92 21.44 8.82
N LYS A 218 -1.86 22.03 9.56
CA LYS A 218 -3.30 21.94 9.26
C LYS A 218 -3.60 22.37 7.83
N LYS A 219 -3.07 23.52 7.41
CA LYS A 219 -3.25 24.06 6.06
C LYS A 219 -2.64 23.14 5.00
N ALA A 220 -1.44 22.60 5.24
CA ALA A 220 -0.79 21.66 4.33
C ALA A 220 -1.63 20.39 4.13
N ILE A 221 -2.16 19.82 5.22
CA ILE A 221 -3.05 18.64 5.17
C ILE A 221 -4.32 18.95 4.37
N GLN A 222 -5.01 20.06 4.69
CA GLN A 222 -6.24 20.47 3.99
C GLN A 222 -6.01 20.75 2.49
N ASP A 223 -4.86 21.32 2.13
CA ASP A 223 -4.49 21.54 0.73
C ASP A 223 -4.27 20.23 -0.02
N LEU A 224 -3.63 19.24 0.59
CA LEU A 224 -3.48 17.89 0.02
C LEU A 224 -4.83 17.19 -0.10
N GLU A 225 -5.65 17.23 0.95
CA GLU A 225 -7.01 16.67 0.97
C GLU A 225 -7.84 17.21 -0.20
N ARG A 226 -7.85 18.52 -0.41
CA ARG A 226 -8.59 19.20 -1.48
C ARG A 226 -8.07 18.80 -2.85
N LYS A 227 -6.76 18.93 -3.08
CA LYS A 227 -6.14 18.64 -4.39
C LYS A 227 -6.27 17.18 -4.81
N ARG A 228 -6.26 16.26 -3.85
CA ARG A 228 -6.28 14.80 -4.08
C ARG A 228 -7.65 14.17 -3.84
N ALA A 229 -8.71 14.96 -3.64
CA ALA A 229 -10.07 14.47 -3.43
C ALA A 229 -10.57 13.55 -4.56
N HIS A 230 -10.13 13.81 -5.80
CA HIS A 230 -10.44 12.99 -6.97
C HIS A 230 -9.86 11.56 -6.91
N LYS A 231 -8.94 11.25 -5.99
CA LYS A 231 -8.39 9.90 -5.81
C LYS A 231 -9.30 9.00 -4.97
N ARG A 232 -10.12 9.59 -4.07
CA ARG A 232 -10.97 8.88 -3.11
C ARG A 232 -12.35 8.50 -3.64
N HIS A 233 -12.69 8.93 -4.85
CA HIS A 233 -14.00 8.74 -5.45
C HIS A 233 -13.85 8.06 -6.81
N MET A 234 -14.90 7.36 -7.22
CA MET A 234 -15.03 6.91 -8.61
C MET A 234 -14.98 8.10 -9.57
N PRO A 235 -14.56 7.90 -10.83
CA PRO A 235 -14.67 8.94 -11.85
C PRO A 235 -16.10 9.53 -11.85
N PRO A 236 -16.25 10.87 -11.80
CA PRO A 236 -17.57 11.47 -11.80
C PRO A 236 -18.29 11.14 -13.12
N ILE A 237 -19.58 10.82 -13.02
CA ILE A 237 -20.47 10.64 -14.18
C ILE A 237 -21.46 11.80 -14.22
N PRO A 238 -21.90 12.26 -15.41
CA PRO A 238 -22.98 13.23 -15.50
C PRO A 238 -24.28 12.67 -14.88
N PRO A 239 -25.18 13.54 -14.38
CA PRO A 239 -26.49 13.10 -13.91
C PRO A 239 -27.32 12.52 -15.07
N GLU A 240 -28.32 11.70 -14.73
CA GLU A 240 -29.37 11.31 -15.69
C GLU A 240 -30.23 12.55 -16.01
N PHE A 241 -30.51 12.76 -17.31
CA PHE A 241 -31.32 13.87 -17.84
C PHE A 241 -32.70 13.38 -18.27
#